data_AF-A0A0C3CQ31-F1
#
_entry.id   AF-A0A0C3CQ31-F1
#
_cell.length_a   1.000
_cell.length_b   1.000
_cell.length_c   1.000
_cell.angle_alpha   90.00
_cell.angle_beta   90.00
_cell.angle_gamma   90.00
#
_symmetry.space_group_name_H-M   'P 1'
#
loop_
_entity.id
_entity.type
_entity.pdbx_description
1 polymer ?
#
loop_
_entity_poly.entity_id
_entity_poly.type
_entity_poly.pdbx_seq_one_letter_code
_entity_poly.pdbx_strand_id
1 'polypeptide(L)' 'TWALQTNDYDCGLWVLATVAAILQGHDAMGLREGDMPAFRQYLLTCILSIPVA' A
#
# COMPACT_ATOMS: atom_id res chain seq x y z
N THR A 1 6.31 -14.96 4.56
CA THR A 1 6.39 -14.15 5.80
C THR A 1 5.08 -13.43 5.96
N TRP A 2 4.39 -13.61 7.08
CA TRP A 2 3.09 -12.97 7.30
C TRP A 2 3.27 -11.45 7.42
N ALA A 3 2.48 -10.71 6.66
CA ALA A 3 2.31 -9.27 6.78
C ALA A 3 1.72 -8.98 8.16
N LEU A 4 2.53 -8.47 9.09
CA LEU A 4 2.09 -8.12 10.44
C LEU A 4 2.36 -6.65 10.70
N GLN A 5 1.28 -5.91 10.91
CA GLN A 5 1.33 -4.54 11.41
C GLN A 5 1.52 -4.56 12.93
N THR A 6 2.42 -3.71 13.41
CA THR A 6 2.71 -3.53 14.84
C THR A 6 2.35 -2.14 15.35
N ASN A 7 2.25 -1.14 14.47
CA ASN A 7 1.70 0.17 14.79
C ASN A 7 0.15 0.19 14.74
N ASP A 8 -0.48 1.27 15.17
CA ASP A 8 -1.94 1.40 15.30
C ASP A 8 -2.60 2.15 14.11
N TYR A 9 -1.85 2.63 13.13
CA TYR A 9 -2.37 3.53 12.09
C TYR A 9 -2.16 3.08 10.63
N ASP A 10 -1.33 2.08 10.34
CA ASP A 10 -1.04 1.66 8.96
C ASP A 10 -2.03 0.65 8.38
N CYS A 11 -3.07 0.23 9.11
CA CYS A 11 -3.97 -0.84 8.66
C CYS A 11 -4.62 -0.58 7.31
N GLY A 12 -4.97 0.68 7.04
CA GLY A 12 -5.46 1.11 5.73
C GLY A 12 -4.40 0.95 4.63
N LEU A 13 -3.13 1.23 4.92
CA LEU A 13 -2.05 1.04 3.95
C LEU A 13 -1.83 -0.43 3.61
N TRP A 14 -1.86 -1.32 4.61
CA TRP A 14 -1.73 -2.77 4.37
C TRP A 14 -2.84 -3.31 3.48
N VAL A 15 -4.08 -2.85 3.70
CA VAL A 15 -5.22 -3.20 2.84
C VAL A 15 -5.01 -2.68 1.42
N LEU A 16 -4.66 -1.40 1.25
CA LEU A 16 -4.44 -0.80 -0.06
C LEU A 16 -3.27 -1.44 -0.82
N ALA A 17 -2.18 -1.80 -0.13
CA ALA A 17 -1.06 -2.50 -0.73
C ALA A 17 -1.43 -3.90 -1.20
N THR A 18 -2.24 -4.62 -0.42
CA THR A 18 -2.77 -5.93 -0.80
C THR A 18 -3.67 -5.81 -2.03
N VAL A 19 -4.60 -4.85 -2.06
CA VAL A 19 -5.48 -4.59 -3.20
C VAL A 19 -4.65 -4.24 -4.45
N ALA A 20 -3.65 -3.36 -4.32
CA ALA A 20 -2.79 -2.98 -5.44
C ALA A 20 -2.04 -4.18 -6.02
N ALA A 21 -1.50 -5.06 -5.17
CA ALA A 21 -0.81 -6.27 -5.60
C ALA A 21 -1.74 -7.24 -6.34
N ILE A 22 -2.96 -7.45 -5.83
CA ILE A 22 -3.97 -8.30 -6.49
C ILE A 22 -4.34 -7.72 -7.86
N LEU A 23 -4.56 -6.41 -7.96
CA LEU A 23 -4.86 -5.76 -9.24
C LEU A 23 -3.71 -5.84 -10.25
N GLN A 24 -2.46 -5.96 -9.77
CA GLN A 24 -1.29 -6.19 -10.61
C GLN A 24 -1.07 -7.67 -10.97
N GLY A 25 -1.94 -8.58 -10.51
CA GLY A 25 -1.83 -10.02 -10.77
C GLY A 25 -0.85 -10.75 -9.85
N HIS A 26 -0.52 -10.18 -8.70
CA HIS A 26 0.34 -10.79 -7.69
C HIS A 26 -0.49 -11.43 -6.57
N ASP A 27 -0.05 -12.60 -6.09
CA ASP A 27 -0.70 -13.32 -4.98
C ASP A 27 -0.47 -12.65 -3.61
N ALA A 28 0.54 -11.80 -3.49
CA ALA A 28 0.89 -11.08 -2.28
C ALA A 28 1.60 -9.76 -2.60
N MET A 29 1.49 -8.79 -1.69
CA MET A 29 2.13 -7.48 -1.87
C MET A 29 3.66 -7.48 -1.70
N GLY A 30 4.23 -8.44 -0.96
CA GLY A 30 5.67 -8.51 -0.69
C GLY A 30 6.26 -7.42 0.22
N LEU A 31 5.46 -6.46 0.70
CA LEU A 31 5.93 -5.35 1.55
C LEU A 31 6.06 -5.75 3.04
N ARG A 32 6.87 -4.99 3.76
CA ARG A 32 7.06 -5.04 5.21
C ARG A 32 6.61 -3.71 5.83
N GLU A 33 6.50 -3.67 7.16
CA GLU A 33 6.10 -2.43 7.85
C GLU A 33 7.04 -1.25 7.53
N GLY A 34 8.35 -1.50 7.43
CA GLY A 34 9.33 -0.49 7.05
C GLY A 34 9.12 0.10 5.65
N ASP A 35 8.35 -0.57 4.79
CA ASP A 35 8.03 -0.11 3.43
C ASP A 35 6.76 0.76 3.38
N MET A 36 5.95 0.77 4.45
CA MET A 36 4.69 1.52 4.51
C MET A 36 4.86 3.04 4.26
N PRO A 37 5.92 3.72 4.76
CA PRO A 37 6.15 5.12 4.42
C PRO A 37 6.34 5.36 2.92
N ALA A 38 7.07 4.47 2.24
CA ALA A 38 7.28 4.58 0.79
C ALA A 38 5.99 4.30 0.02
N PHE A 39 5.22 3.29 0.43
CA PHE A 39 3.92 2.99 -0.17
C PHE A 39 2.91 4.15 0.01
N ARG A 40 2.95 4.84 1.16
CA ARG A 40 2.15 6.06 1.39
C ARG A 40 2.50 7.17 0.40
N GLN A 41 3.79 7.40 0.13
CA GLN A 41 4.23 8.39 -0.86
C GLN A 41 3.79 8.01 -2.27
N TYR A 42 3.90 6.73 -2.62
CA TYR A 42 3.38 6.20 -3.89
C TYR A 42 1.88 6.50 -4.05
N LEU A 43 1.06 6.20 -3.04
CA LEU A 43 -0.37 6.51 -3.07
C LEU A 43 -0.64 8.01 -3.22
N LEU A 44 0.09 8.87 -2.50
CA LEU A 44 -0.04 10.32 -2.63
C LEU A 44 0.25 10.77 -4.07
N THR A 45 1.32 10.27 -4.69
CA THR A 45 1.64 10.58 -6.09
C THR A 45 0.53 10.13 -7.03
N CYS A 46 -0.05 8.94 -6.82
CA CYS A 46 -1.19 8.48 -7.61
C CYS A 46 -2.39 9.42 -7.47
N ILE A 47 -2.75 9.81 -6.23
CA ILE A 47 -3.88 10.71 -5.96
C ILE A 47 -3.69 12.08 -6.62
N LEU A 48 -2.48 12.64 -6.52
CA LEU A 48 -2.16 13.94 -7.15
C LEU A 48 -2.14 13.88 -8.68
N SER A 49 -2.02 12.67 -9.25
CA SER A 49 -2.04 12.45 -10.70
C SER A 49 -3.44 12.18 -11.25
N ILE A 50 -4.47 12.12 -10.40
CA ILE A 50 -5.86 11.98 -10.84
C ILE A 50 -6.27 13.27 -11.56
N PRO A 51 -6.67 13.22 -12.84
CA PRO A 51 -7.12 14.41 -13.55
C PRO A 51 -8.32 15.03 -12.86
N VAL A 52 -8.28 16.35 -12.65
CA VAL A 52 -9.46 17.10 -12.18
C VAL A 52 -10.36 17.34 -13.39
N ALA A 53 -11.62 16.91 -13.28
CA ALA A 53 -12.65 17.09 -14.31
C ALA A 53 -13.10 18.55 -14.44
#